data_AF-A0A086AJY4-F1
#
_entry.id   AF-A0A086AJY4-F1
#
_cell.length_a   1.000
_cell.length_b   1.000
_cell.length_c   1.000
_cell.angle_alpha   90.00
_cell.angle_beta   90.00
_cell.angle_gamma   90.00
#
_symmetry.space_group_name_H-M   'P 1'
#
loop_
_entity.id
_entity.type
_entity.pdbx_description
1 polymer ?
#
loop_
_entity_poly.entity_id
_entity_poly.type
_entity_poly.pdbx_seq_one_letter_code
_entity_poly.pdbx_strand_id
1 'polypeptide(L)'
;MEKSELENNYETLIKILNDFDDVYYDYKNANTKNKRSIESRLNFLIRRAENLITENDIFYNIITGGDDRTDYERVISLEETFTLRYFSNDMSKILADLKKYIFNLEGE
;
A
#
# COMPACT_ATOMS: atom_id res chain seq x y z
N MET A 1 -16.74 9.15 -1.44
CA MET A 1 -16.16 8.63 -0.18
C MET A 1 -16.05 9.79 0.77
N GLU A 2 -16.49 9.59 2.01
CA GLU A 2 -16.35 10.62 3.04
C GLU A 2 -14.92 10.64 3.59
N LYS A 3 -14.49 11.78 4.14
CA LYS A 3 -13.14 11.94 4.74
C LYS A 3 -12.86 10.87 5.78
N SER A 4 -13.85 10.54 6.61
CA SER A 4 -13.79 9.51 7.64
C SER A 4 -13.48 8.12 7.05
N GLU A 5 -14.03 7.78 5.88
CA GLU A 5 -13.75 6.53 5.18
C GLU A 5 -12.33 6.52 4.60
N LEU A 6 -11.85 7.66 4.08
CA LEU A 6 -10.47 7.80 3.60
C LEU A 6 -9.45 7.65 4.74
N GLU A 7 -9.71 8.28 5.89
CA GLU A 7 -8.89 8.15 7.10
C GLU A 7 -8.87 6.70 7.60
N ASN A 8 -10.01 6.01 7.64
CA ASN A 8 -10.09 4.61 8.04
C ASN A 8 -9.30 3.67 7.11
N ASN A 9 -9.38 3.90 5.79
CA ASN A 9 -8.62 3.12 4.81
C ASN A 9 -7.12 3.43 4.89
N TYR A 10 -6.74 4.69 5.12
CA TYR A 10 -5.36 5.11 5.36
C TYR A 10 -4.76 4.45 6.60
N GLU A 11 -5.49 4.46 7.73
CA GLU A 11 -5.09 3.76 8.95
C GLU A 11 -4.98 2.23 8.75
N THR A 12 -5.81 1.67 7.87
CA THR A 12 -5.73 0.25 7.51
C THR A 12 -4.44 -0.05 6.74
N LEU A 13 -4.04 0.80 5.79
CA LEU A 13 -2.77 0.67 5.08
C LEU A 13 -1.56 0.81 6.01
N ILE A 14 -1.60 1.73 6.99
CA ILE A 14 -0.55 1.83 8.02
C ILE A 14 -0.40 0.51 8.79
N LYS A 15 -1.52 -0.06 9.23
CA LYS A 15 -1.50 -1.34 9.96
C LYS A 15 -0.91 -2.45 9.10
N ILE A 16 -1.28 -2.52 7.82
CA ILE A 16 -0.72 -3.51 6.90
C ILE A 16 0.79 -3.34 6.73
N LEU A 17 1.29 -2.09 6.60
CA LEU A 17 2.72 -1.82 6.51
C LEU A 17 3.47 -2.24 7.78
N ASN A 18 2.94 -1.89 8.96
CA ASN A 18 3.56 -2.28 10.24
C ASN A 18 3.59 -3.81 10.40
N ASP A 19 2.47 -4.49 10.12
CA ASP A 19 2.39 -5.95 10.14
C ASP A 19 3.36 -6.57 9.13
N PHE A 20 3.52 -5.95 7.96
CA PHE A 20 4.47 -6.42 6.95
C PHE A 20 5.90 -6.31 7.45
N ASP A 21 6.31 -5.17 8.02
CA ASP A 21 7.67 -4.94 8.50
C ASP A 21 8.03 -5.91 9.63
N ASP A 22 7.10 -6.19 10.55
CA ASP A 22 7.26 -7.18 11.61
C ASP A 22 7.47 -8.59 11.02
N VAL A 23 6.60 -9.01 10.10
CA VAL A 23 6.71 -10.34 9.46
C VAL A 23 7.95 -10.41 8.56
N TYR A 24 8.39 -9.30 7.97
CA TYR A 24 9.56 -9.25 7.12
C TYR A 24 10.85 -9.37 7.94
N TYR A 25 10.85 -8.81 9.15
CA TYR A 25 11.92 -9.06 10.12
C TYR A 25 12.02 -10.55 10.46
N ASP A 26 10.90 -11.23 10.71
CA ASP A 26 10.88 -12.68 10.90
C ASP A 26 11.38 -13.44 9.66
N TYR A 27 10.98 -13.01 8.45
CA TYR A 27 11.39 -13.63 7.19
C TYR A 27 12.91 -13.56 6.96
N LYS A 28 13.53 -12.43 7.28
CA LYS A 28 14.99 -12.26 7.19
C LYS A 28 15.75 -13.23 8.09
N ASN A 29 15.17 -13.56 9.25
CA ASN A 29 15.76 -14.44 10.25
C ASN A 29 15.25 -15.90 10.14
N ALA A 30 14.35 -16.19 9.20
CA ALA A 30 13.71 -17.49 9.06
C ALA A 30 14.68 -18.57 8.57
N ASN A 31 14.50 -19.78 9.08
CA ASN A 31 15.17 -20.96 8.55
C ASN A 31 14.40 -21.54 7.35
N THR A 32 15.01 -22.45 6.60
CA THR A 32 14.40 -23.03 5.39
C THR A 32 13.04 -23.70 5.64
N LYS A 33 12.78 -24.21 6.85
CA LYS A 33 11.53 -24.94 7.17
C LYS A 33 10.32 -24.00 7.29
N ASN A 34 10.49 -22.80 7.86
CA ASN A 34 9.39 -21.86 8.05
C ASN A 34 9.36 -20.70 7.04
N LYS A 35 10.44 -20.49 6.27
CA LYS A 35 10.55 -19.39 5.31
C LYS A 35 9.39 -19.28 4.33
N ARG A 36 8.95 -20.41 3.75
CA ARG A 36 7.79 -20.44 2.82
C ARG A 36 6.48 -19.99 3.47
N SER A 37 6.25 -20.39 4.73
CA SER A 37 5.04 -20.01 5.46
C SER A 37 5.02 -18.51 5.75
N ILE A 38 6.17 -17.95 6.14
CA ILE A 38 6.33 -16.52 6.39
C ILE A 38 6.19 -15.72 5.09
N GLU A 39 6.75 -16.20 3.98
CA GLU A 39 6.61 -15.58 2.66
C GLU A 39 5.13 -15.51 2.22
N SER A 40 4.36 -16.57 2.45
CA SER A 40 2.92 -16.55 2.19
C SER A 40 2.17 -15.48 3.00
N ARG A 41 2.58 -15.23 4.25
CA ARG A 41 2.00 -14.15 5.08
C ARG A 41 2.35 -12.78 4.52
N LEU A 42 3.59 -12.58 4.07
CA LEU A 42 4.02 -11.33 3.42
C LEU A 42 3.23 -11.07 2.13
N ASN A 43 3.12 -12.08 1.27
CA ASN A 43 2.36 -11.97 0.02
C ASN A 43 0.87 -11.73 0.28
N PHE A 44 0.31 -12.27 1.36
CA PHE A 44 -1.06 -11.97 1.77
C PHE A 44 -1.24 -10.49 2.16
N LEU A 45 -0.31 -9.92 2.95
CA LEU A 45 -0.34 -8.51 3.34
C LEU A 45 -0.20 -7.58 2.13
N ILE A 46 0.73 -7.90 1.22
CA ILE A 46 0.92 -7.17 -0.04
C ILE A 46 -0.38 -7.13 -0.84
N ARG A 47 -0.99 -8.30 -1.11
CA ARG A 47 -2.25 -8.39 -1.87
C ARG A 47 -3.40 -7.65 -1.20
N ARG A 48 -3.45 -7.66 0.13
CA ARG A 48 -4.47 -6.94 0.88
C ARG A 48 -4.34 -5.43 0.71
N ALA A 49 -3.12 -4.91 0.70
CA ALA A 49 -2.87 -3.50 0.41
C ALA A 49 -3.14 -3.15 -1.06
N GLU A 50 -2.70 -4.02 -1.99
CA GLU A 50 -2.96 -3.88 -3.42
C GLU A 50 -4.46 -3.74 -3.69
N ASN A 51 -5.26 -4.70 -3.25
CA ASN A 51 -6.72 -4.66 -3.44
C ASN A 51 -7.33 -3.40 -2.83
N LEU A 52 -6.92 -3.00 -1.62
CA LEU A 52 -7.46 -1.80 -0.98
C LEU A 52 -7.16 -0.52 -1.78
N ILE A 53 -6.01 -0.47 -2.48
CA ILE A 53 -5.62 0.65 -3.33
C ILE A 53 -6.33 0.58 -4.68
N THR A 54 -6.35 -0.58 -5.33
CA THR A 54 -6.84 -0.72 -6.71
C THR A 54 -8.36 -0.82 -6.81
N GLU A 55 -9.05 -1.30 -5.78
CA GLU A 55 -10.52 -1.37 -5.75
C GLU A 55 -11.15 -0.05 -5.25
N ASN A 56 -10.33 0.88 -4.74
CA ASN A 56 -10.77 2.20 -4.30
C ASN A 56 -10.33 3.26 -5.32
N ASP A 57 -11.25 3.66 -6.20
CA ASP A 57 -10.98 4.64 -7.27
C ASP A 57 -10.33 5.93 -6.76
N ILE A 58 -10.67 6.39 -5.56
CA ILE A 58 -10.09 7.62 -5.00
C ILE A 58 -8.62 7.39 -4.62
N PHE A 59 -8.31 6.30 -3.93
CA PHE A 59 -6.91 5.98 -3.61
C PHE A 59 -6.11 5.73 -4.88
N TYR A 60 -6.65 4.94 -5.80
CA TYR A 60 -6.04 4.68 -7.08
C TYR A 60 -5.72 5.99 -7.82
N ASN A 61 -6.68 6.92 -7.90
CA ASN A 61 -6.48 8.21 -8.55
C ASN A 61 -5.46 9.11 -7.82
N ILE A 62 -5.50 9.18 -6.49
CA ILE A 62 -4.53 9.97 -5.71
C ILE A 62 -3.10 9.48 -5.97
N ILE A 63 -2.91 8.16 -6.00
CA ILE A 63 -1.58 7.55 -6.13
C ILE A 63 -1.08 7.61 -7.58
N THR A 64 -1.97 7.42 -8.54
CA THR A 64 -1.60 7.33 -9.96
C THR A 64 -1.70 8.65 -10.73
N GLY A 65 -2.13 9.74 -10.07
CA GLY A 65 -2.28 11.06 -10.68
C GLY A 65 -3.60 11.29 -11.43
N GLY A 66 -4.55 10.35 -11.32
CA GLY A 66 -5.91 10.50 -11.82
C GLY A 66 -6.00 10.80 -13.32
N ASP A 67 -7.00 11.59 -13.71
CA ASP A 67 -7.42 11.81 -15.12
C ASP A 67 -6.39 12.52 -16.00
N ASP A 68 -5.33 13.06 -15.40
CA ASP A 68 -4.20 13.62 -16.13
C ASP A 68 -3.20 12.55 -16.64
N ARG A 69 -3.41 11.27 -16.28
CA ARG A 69 -2.59 10.13 -16.68
C ARG A 69 -3.39 9.10 -17.47
N THR A 70 -2.77 8.56 -18.51
CA THR A 70 -3.32 7.41 -19.26
C THR A 70 -3.35 6.15 -18.39
N ASP A 71 -4.28 5.24 -18.65
CA ASP A 71 -4.37 3.96 -17.92
C ASP A 71 -3.03 3.20 -17.88
N TYR A 72 -2.26 3.27 -18.97
CA TYR A 72 -0.93 2.68 -19.05
C TYR A 72 0.06 3.32 -18.07
N GLU A 73 0.12 4.65 -18.01
CA GLU A 73 0.97 5.37 -17.05
C GLU A 73 0.55 5.09 -15.60
N ARG A 74 -0.76 4.97 -15.35
CA ARG A 74 -1.28 4.65 -14.01
C ARG A 74 -0.86 3.25 -13.56
N VAL A 75 -0.92 2.26 -14.46
CA VAL A 75 -0.45 0.89 -14.18
C VAL A 75 1.07 0.87 -13.93
N ILE A 76 1.87 1.55 -14.76
CA ILE A 76 3.32 1.63 -14.56
C ILE A 76 3.67 2.28 -13.22
N SER A 77 2.90 3.27 -12.78
CA SER A 77 3.16 3.98 -11.52
C SER A 77 3.10 3.07 -10.29
N LEU A 78 2.41 1.93 -10.38
CA LEU A 78 2.31 0.92 -9.32
C LEU A 78 3.11 -0.35 -9.66
N GLU A 79 3.79 -0.40 -10.80
CA GLU A 79 4.59 -1.54 -11.21
C GLU A 79 5.68 -1.80 -10.16
N GLU A 80 5.88 -3.08 -9.83
CA GLU A 80 6.78 -3.57 -8.78
C GLU A 80 6.46 -3.14 -7.33
N THR A 81 5.59 -2.16 -7.10
CA THR A 81 5.19 -1.69 -5.75
C THR A 81 4.67 -2.84 -4.90
N PHE A 82 3.82 -3.68 -5.48
CA PHE A 82 3.22 -4.84 -4.82
C PHE A 82 4.10 -6.09 -4.91
N THR A 83 5.41 -5.92 -4.72
CA THR A 83 6.36 -7.02 -4.62
C THR A 83 7.11 -6.98 -3.30
N LEU A 84 7.54 -8.14 -2.81
CA LEU A 84 8.22 -8.27 -1.53
C LEU A 84 9.45 -7.34 -1.38
N ARG A 85 10.15 -7.08 -2.49
CA ARG A 85 11.38 -6.29 -2.49
C ARG A 85 11.11 -4.80 -2.21
N TYR A 86 10.03 -4.25 -2.77
CA TYR A 86 9.82 -2.81 -2.80
C TYR A 86 8.68 -2.34 -1.89
N PHE A 87 7.79 -3.27 -1.50
CA PHE A 87 6.55 -2.96 -0.79
C PHE A 87 6.70 -1.98 0.37
N SER A 88 7.58 -2.25 1.35
CA SER A 88 7.71 -1.38 2.54
C SER A 88 8.08 0.06 2.20
N ASN A 89 9.05 0.24 1.30
CA ASN A 89 9.53 1.56 0.91
C ASN A 89 8.49 2.33 0.07
N ASP A 90 7.86 1.66 -0.89
CA ASP A 90 6.92 2.33 -1.79
C ASP A 90 5.56 2.56 -1.13
N MET A 91 5.11 1.63 -0.27
CA MET A 91 3.92 1.85 0.56
C MET A 91 4.11 3.03 1.53
N SER A 92 5.31 3.22 2.08
CA SER A 92 5.61 4.39 2.92
C SER A 92 5.44 5.71 2.17
N LYS A 93 5.84 5.75 0.88
CA LYS A 93 5.65 6.94 0.04
C LYS A 93 4.18 7.16 -0.29
N ILE A 94 3.46 6.08 -0.66
CA ILE A 94 2.01 6.12 -0.90
C ILE A 94 1.28 6.69 0.31
N LEU A 95 1.59 6.20 1.51
CA LEU A 95 1.02 6.72 2.75
C LEU A 95 1.33 8.20 2.96
N ALA A 96 2.56 8.64 2.66
CA ALA A 96 2.91 10.06 2.76
C ALA A 96 2.07 10.94 1.82
N ASP A 97 1.79 10.48 0.60
CA ASP A 97 1.00 11.22 -0.37
C ASP A 97 -0.50 11.20 -0.03
N LEU A 98 -1.03 10.06 0.41
CA LEU A 98 -2.39 9.95 0.95
C LEU A 98 -2.60 10.88 2.16
N LYS A 99 -1.63 10.93 3.08
CA LYS A 99 -1.69 11.82 4.25
C LYS A 99 -1.76 13.29 3.85
N LYS A 100 -0.95 13.72 2.89
CA LYS A 100 -0.99 15.10 2.36
C LYS A 100 -2.35 15.41 1.76
N TYR A 101 -2.90 14.49 0.97
CA TYR A 101 -4.21 14.66 0.37
C TYR A 101 -5.32 14.81 1.42
N ILE A 102 -5.38 13.88 2.39
CA ILE A 102 -6.37 13.91 3.48
C ILE A 102 -6.27 15.20 4.31
N PHE A 103 -5.05 15.66 4.59
CA PHE A 103 -4.83 16.93 5.30
C PHE A 103 -5.31 18.14 4.51
N ASN A 104 -5.08 18.18 3.19
CA ASN A 104 -5.52 19.29 2.36
C ASN A 104 -7.06 19.39 2.23
N LEU A 105 -7.79 18.28 2.43
CA LEU A 105 -9.25 18.30 2.55
C LEU A 105 -9.75 19.05 3.81
N GLU A 106 -8.88 19.35 4.79
CA GLU A 106 -9.23 20.13 5.98
C GLU A 106 -9.19 21.65 5.74
N GLY A 107 -8.59 22.09 4.63
CA GLY A 107 -8.37 23.50 4.31
C GLY A 107 -9.38 24.14 3.35
N GLU A 108 -10.35 23.37 2.85
CA GLU A 108 -11.48 23.83 2.03
C GLU A 108 -12.78 23.89 2.86
#